data_AF-U7NU83-F1
#
_entry.id   AF-U7NU83-F1
#
_cell.length_a   1.000
_cell.length_b   1.000
_cell.length_c   1.000
_cell.angle_alpha   90.00
_cell.angle_beta   90.00
_cell.angle_gamma   90.00
#
_symmetry.space_group_name_H-M   'P 1'
#
loop_
_entity.id
_entity.type
_entity.pdbx_description
1 polymer ?
#
loop_
_entity_poly.entity_id
_entity_poly.type
_entity_poly.pdbx_seq_one_letter_code
_entity_poly.pdbx_strand_id
1 'polypeptide(L)'
;MSLTHLNARGEAHMVDVADKPESRREATASGRIHMRPETLALLAEGGLPKGDVLATARIAGIQAAKRTHELIPLCHALALSRVAVDFRLDEAEGCVEVTASCRLNGRTGVEMEALTAVSVACLTLYDMCKAVDKSMEIGAIHLDTKQGGRSGDYRREAVAPRPAPIVTGEGHAGEVSLGSRCDIASPCIRVKCLAELRERLGIGEVSVPLDSLERQDVAGLKAALKALDPRFSRLDEGRVLCAVNQVMAGDSTPVTNEDEVAFFPPVTGG
;
A
#
# COMPACT_ATOMS: atom_id res chain seq x y z
N MET A 1 -24.29 11.95 7.94
CA MET A 1 -23.70 11.66 9.26
C MET A 1 -23.22 12.98 9.84
N SER A 2 -23.61 13.33 11.07
CA SER A 2 -23.09 14.52 11.76
C SER A 2 -21.69 14.19 12.30
N LEU A 3 -20.69 15.03 12.01
CA LEU A 3 -19.34 14.88 12.56
C LEU A 3 -19.41 15.10 14.08
N THR A 4 -19.17 14.06 14.88
CA THR A 4 -19.37 14.14 16.34
C THR A 4 -18.28 14.94 17.06
N HIS A 5 -17.13 15.18 16.41
CA HIS A 5 -15.98 15.87 17.00
C HIS A 5 -15.94 17.37 16.72
N LEU A 6 -16.96 17.92 16.06
CA LEU A 6 -17.08 19.35 15.79
C LEU A 6 -18.29 19.92 16.53
N ASN A 7 -18.12 21.07 17.18
CA ASN A 7 -19.25 21.79 17.76
C ASN A 7 -20.06 22.52 16.67
N ALA A 8 -21.15 23.20 17.06
CA ALA A 8 -22.01 23.93 16.13
C ALA A 8 -21.30 25.08 15.35
N ARG A 9 -20.09 25.45 15.76
CA ARG A 9 -19.23 26.46 15.11
C ARG A 9 -18.11 25.83 14.27
N GLY A 10 -17.99 24.50 14.23
CA GLY A 10 -16.93 23.80 13.52
C GLY A 10 -15.61 23.67 14.29
N GLU A 11 -15.61 23.93 15.60
CA GLU A 11 -14.41 23.80 16.43
C GLU A 11 -14.31 22.38 17.01
N ALA A 12 -13.08 21.88 17.18
CA ALA A 12 -12.81 20.56 17.75
C ALA A 12 -13.33 20.46 19.19
N HIS A 13 -14.12 19.42 19.48
CA HIS A 13 -14.67 19.15 20.80
C HIS A 13 -14.64 17.65 21.10
N MET A 14 -14.25 17.28 22.33
CA MET A 14 -14.28 15.89 22.80
C MET A 14 -15.72 15.51 23.14
N VAL A 15 -16.23 14.45 22.50
CA VAL A 15 -17.62 14.00 22.69
C VAL A 15 -17.85 13.59 24.15
N ASP A 16 -18.90 14.12 24.77
CA ASP A 16 -19.32 13.64 26.08
C ASP A 16 -19.89 12.22 25.96
N VAL A 17 -19.42 11.34 26.85
CA VAL A 17 -19.80 9.94 26.94
C VAL A 17 -20.38 9.57 28.30
N ALA A 18 -20.61 10.55 29.19
CA ALA A 18 -21.06 10.34 30.56
C ALA A 18 -22.32 9.48 30.64
N ASP A 19 -23.32 9.77 29.81
CA ASP A 19 -24.61 9.07 29.82
C ASP A 19 -24.63 7.76 29.01
N LYS A 20 -23.52 7.38 28.38
CA LYS A 20 -23.45 6.12 27.63
C LYS A 20 -23.23 4.96 28.62
N PRO A 21 -23.96 3.84 28.49
CA PRO A 21 -23.73 2.69 29.36
C PRO A 21 -22.34 2.09 29.14
N GLU A 22 -21.76 1.57 30.21
CA GLU A 22 -20.53 0.78 30.14
C GLU A 22 -20.81 -0.59 29.55
N SER A 23 -19.93 -1.03 28.66
CA SER A 23 -19.98 -2.36 28.06
C SER A 23 -18.58 -2.90 27.89
N ARG A 24 -18.43 -4.22 27.76
CA ARG A 24 -17.19 -4.81 27.27
C ARG A 24 -16.92 -4.29 25.86
N ARG A 25 -15.68 -3.88 25.61
CA ARG A 25 -15.21 -3.37 24.33
C ARG A 25 -13.86 -3.95 24.01
N GLU A 26 -13.70 -4.32 22.76
CA GLU A 26 -12.50 -4.98 22.27
C GLU A 26 -12.21 -4.48 20.86
N ALA A 27 -10.94 -4.28 20.53
CA ALA A 27 -10.52 -3.92 19.20
C ALA A 27 -9.22 -4.63 18.87
N THR A 28 -9.11 -5.10 17.63
CA THR A 28 -7.87 -5.65 17.07
C THR A 28 -7.50 -4.85 15.85
N ALA A 29 -6.24 -4.46 15.75
CA ALA A 29 -5.66 -3.79 14.61
C ALA A 29 -4.41 -4.53 14.14
N SER A 30 -4.10 -4.41 12.86
CA SER A 30 -2.90 -4.98 12.25
C SER A 30 -2.15 -3.94 11.43
N GLY A 31 -0.86 -4.20 11.20
CA GLY A 31 0.04 -3.39 10.38
C GLY A 31 1.22 -4.22 9.91
N ARG A 32 2.00 -3.68 8.98
CA ARG A 32 3.21 -4.33 8.43
C ARG A 32 4.38 -3.38 8.43
N ILE A 33 5.58 -3.93 8.59
CA ILE A 33 6.82 -3.26 8.21
C ILE A 33 7.59 -4.14 7.21
N HIS A 34 7.73 -3.64 5.98
CA HIS A 34 8.53 -4.29 4.94
C HIS A 34 10.00 -3.91 5.11
N MET A 35 10.88 -4.87 4.83
CA MET A 35 12.32 -4.70 4.91
C MET A 35 13.01 -5.63 3.92
N ARG A 36 14.30 -5.43 3.67
CA ARG A 36 15.04 -6.35 2.80
C ARG A 36 15.07 -7.76 3.41
N PRO A 37 15.06 -8.83 2.59
CA PRO A 37 15.10 -10.21 3.08
C PRO A 37 16.25 -10.49 4.05
N GLU A 38 17.43 -9.88 3.82
CA GLU A 38 18.60 -10.05 4.69
C GLU A 38 18.36 -9.43 6.08
N THR A 39 17.64 -8.32 6.14
CA THR A 39 17.26 -7.67 7.41
C THR A 39 16.28 -8.55 8.19
N LEU A 40 15.31 -9.15 7.50
CA LEU A 40 14.32 -10.04 8.09
C LEU A 40 14.99 -11.34 8.61
N ALA A 41 15.93 -11.89 7.85
CA ALA A 41 16.72 -13.05 8.27
C ALA A 41 17.53 -12.75 9.55
N LEU A 42 18.22 -11.60 9.60
CA LEU A 42 18.92 -11.15 10.80
C LEU A 42 17.99 -10.98 12.01
N LEU A 43 16.77 -10.49 11.78
CA LEU A 43 15.75 -10.39 12.82
C LEU A 43 15.31 -11.76 13.33
N ALA A 44 15.10 -12.74 12.44
CA ALA A 44 14.70 -14.10 12.78
C ALA A 44 15.79 -14.85 13.58
N GLU A 45 17.05 -14.63 13.22
CA GLU A 45 18.21 -15.24 13.88
C GLU A 45 18.63 -14.53 15.18
N GLY A 46 18.04 -13.36 15.48
CA GLY A 46 18.43 -12.53 16.61
C GLY A 46 19.82 -11.87 16.44
N GLY A 47 20.33 -11.79 15.22
CA GLY A 47 21.66 -11.27 14.87
C GLY A 47 21.77 -9.75 14.79
N LEU A 48 20.74 -9.01 15.24
CA LEU A 48 20.73 -7.54 15.16
C LEU A 48 21.57 -6.88 16.26
N PRO A 49 22.28 -5.76 15.98
CA PRO A 49 23.20 -5.14 16.93
C PRO A 49 22.58 -4.64 18.24
N LYS A 50 21.26 -4.44 18.25
CA LYS A 50 20.51 -3.78 19.35
C LYS A 50 19.78 -4.75 20.29
N GLY A 51 20.03 -6.07 20.20
CA GLY A 51 19.42 -7.07 21.08
C GLY A 51 18.02 -7.50 20.64
N ASP A 52 17.15 -7.88 21.59
CA ASP A 52 15.82 -8.43 21.30
C ASP A 52 14.85 -7.36 20.77
N VAL A 53 14.78 -7.27 19.45
CA VAL A 53 13.99 -6.29 18.71
C VAL A 53 12.49 -6.52 18.88
N LEU A 54 12.02 -7.77 18.81
CA LEU A 54 10.60 -8.09 18.90
C LEU A 54 10.06 -7.86 20.33
N ALA A 55 10.83 -8.23 21.36
CA ALA A 55 10.44 -7.94 22.74
C ALA A 55 10.38 -6.44 23.01
N THR A 56 11.35 -5.67 22.49
CA THR A 56 11.38 -4.22 22.62
C THR A 56 10.17 -3.58 21.93
N ALA A 57 9.87 -3.99 20.69
CA ALA A 57 8.70 -3.52 19.95
C ALA A 57 7.38 -3.89 20.65
N ARG A 58 7.30 -5.07 21.28
CA ARG A 58 6.13 -5.51 22.06
C ARG A 58 5.86 -4.57 23.23
N ILE A 59 6.91 -4.28 24.02
CA ILE A 59 6.82 -3.39 25.17
C ILE A 59 6.44 -1.97 24.73
N ALA A 60 7.03 -1.48 23.63
CA ALA A 60 6.70 -0.18 23.08
C ALA A 60 5.23 -0.08 22.65
N GLY A 61 4.70 -1.09 21.94
CA GLY A 61 3.30 -1.15 21.55
C GLY A 61 2.34 -1.18 22.76
N ILE A 62 2.66 -1.96 23.80
CA ILE A 62 1.87 -2.01 25.04
C ILE A 62 1.86 -0.66 25.77
N GLN A 63 3.02 0.01 25.83
CA GLN A 63 3.11 1.35 26.43
C GLN A 63 2.34 2.38 25.62
N ALA A 64 2.42 2.32 24.30
CA ALA A 64 1.75 3.23 23.40
C ALA A 64 0.22 3.14 23.52
N ALA A 65 -0.35 1.93 23.60
CA ALA A 65 -1.78 1.73 23.83
C ALA A 65 -2.28 2.48 25.08
N LYS A 66 -1.52 2.43 26.19
CA LYS A 66 -1.88 3.10 27.44
C LYS A 66 -1.79 4.63 27.36
N ARG A 67 -1.05 5.15 26.39
CA ARG A 67 -0.77 6.59 26.21
C ARG A 67 -1.46 7.16 24.96
N THR A 68 -2.39 6.43 24.34
CA THR A 68 -3.11 6.88 23.15
C THR A 68 -3.79 8.24 23.33
N HIS A 69 -4.41 8.47 24.49
CA HIS A 69 -5.07 9.74 24.81
C HIS A 69 -4.11 10.93 24.95
N GLU A 70 -2.81 10.70 25.19
CA GLU A 70 -1.78 11.76 25.18
C GLU A 70 -1.36 12.12 23.75
N LEU A 71 -1.53 11.21 22.80
CA LEU A 71 -1.09 11.36 21.41
C LEU A 71 -2.22 11.82 20.49
N ILE A 72 -3.45 11.37 20.72
CA ILE A 72 -4.62 11.65 19.89
C ILE A 72 -5.51 12.69 20.60
N PRO A 73 -5.55 13.97 20.16
CA PRO A 73 -6.06 15.10 20.95
C PRO A 73 -7.49 15.00 21.50
N LEU A 74 -8.36 14.19 20.89
CA LEU A 74 -9.77 14.07 21.28
C LEU A 74 -10.15 12.67 21.78
N CYS A 75 -9.16 11.81 22.02
CA CYS A 75 -9.38 10.52 22.67
C CYS A 75 -9.60 10.70 24.17
N HIS A 76 -10.56 9.95 24.73
CA HIS A 76 -10.73 9.87 26.17
C HIS A 76 -9.58 9.09 26.80
N ALA A 77 -9.22 9.43 28.04
CA ALA A 77 -8.35 8.57 28.84
C ALA A 77 -9.12 7.31 29.26
N LEU A 78 -8.55 6.13 28.98
CA LEU A 78 -9.22 4.84 29.17
C LEU A 78 -8.39 3.90 30.04
N ALA A 79 -9.03 3.26 31.02
CA ALA A 79 -8.42 2.21 31.83
C ALA A 79 -8.47 0.87 31.07
N LEU A 80 -7.43 0.59 30.28
CA LEU A 80 -7.31 -0.67 29.54
C LEU A 80 -7.20 -1.87 30.49
N SER A 81 -8.02 -2.91 30.23
CA SER A 81 -7.99 -4.17 31.01
C SER A 81 -7.07 -5.22 30.40
N ARG A 82 -6.78 -5.13 29.10
CA ARG A 82 -5.80 -5.97 28.40
C ARG A 82 -5.23 -5.24 27.19
N VAL A 83 -3.94 -5.43 26.99
CA VAL A 83 -3.24 -5.13 25.74
C VAL A 83 -2.37 -6.34 25.39
N ALA A 84 -2.48 -6.83 24.16
CA ALA A 84 -1.56 -7.81 23.59
C ALA A 84 -1.08 -7.30 22.23
N VAL A 85 0.21 -7.51 21.95
CA VAL A 85 0.86 -7.13 20.69
C VAL A 85 1.67 -8.33 20.25
N ASP A 86 1.43 -8.85 19.05
CA ASP A 86 2.03 -10.06 18.51
C ASP A 86 2.69 -9.78 17.15
N PHE A 87 3.65 -10.63 16.79
CA PHE A 87 4.47 -10.47 15.59
C PHE A 87 4.50 -11.78 14.81
N ARG A 88 4.38 -11.68 13.48
CA ARG A 88 4.62 -12.79 12.55
C ARG A 88 5.62 -12.34 11.50
N LEU A 89 6.70 -13.08 11.34
CA LEU A 89 7.66 -12.84 10.26
C LEU A 89 7.12 -13.53 9.01
N ASP A 90 6.94 -12.78 7.94
CA ASP A 90 6.49 -13.27 6.63
C ASP A 90 7.66 -13.15 5.65
N GLU A 91 8.42 -14.24 5.52
CA GLU A 91 9.59 -14.31 4.64
C GLU A 91 9.21 -14.20 3.17
N ALA A 92 8.03 -14.68 2.78
CA ALA A 92 7.56 -14.61 1.39
C ALA A 92 7.29 -13.17 0.97
N GLU A 93 6.69 -12.38 1.86
CA GLU A 93 6.37 -10.97 1.61
C GLU A 93 7.46 -9.99 2.09
N GLY A 94 8.55 -10.51 2.67
CA GLY A 94 9.66 -9.71 3.19
C GLY A 94 9.23 -8.71 4.28
N CYS A 95 8.35 -9.10 5.19
CA CYS A 95 7.81 -8.18 6.19
C CYS A 95 7.62 -8.80 7.58
N VAL A 96 7.47 -7.92 8.57
CA VAL A 96 6.93 -8.29 9.89
C VAL A 96 5.50 -7.79 9.97
N GLU A 97 4.57 -8.72 10.14
CA GLU A 97 3.19 -8.40 10.49
C GLU A 97 3.08 -8.17 12.00
N VAL A 98 2.40 -7.09 12.37
CA VAL A 98 2.17 -6.70 13.76
C VAL A 98 0.67 -6.68 13.98
N THR A 99 0.20 -7.39 15.01
CA THR A 99 -1.21 -7.39 15.42
C THR A 99 -1.30 -6.94 16.86
N ALA A 100 -2.18 -5.99 17.18
CA ALA A 100 -2.46 -5.58 18.54
C ALA A 100 -3.95 -5.72 18.88
N SER A 101 -4.25 -6.27 20.06
CA SER A 101 -5.60 -6.34 20.62
C SER A 101 -5.68 -5.59 21.95
N CYS A 102 -6.68 -4.73 22.06
CA CYS A 102 -6.98 -3.93 23.25
C CYS A 102 -8.39 -4.23 23.75
N ARG A 103 -8.57 -4.24 25.07
CA ARG A 103 -9.86 -4.49 25.71
C ARG A 103 -10.07 -3.63 26.95
N LEU A 104 -11.32 -3.27 27.22
CA LEU A 104 -11.78 -2.65 28.47
C LEU A 104 -13.27 -2.91 28.73
N ASN A 105 -13.75 -2.49 29.89
CA ASN A 105 -15.17 -2.21 30.13
C ASN A 105 -15.33 -0.69 30.25
N GLY A 106 -16.17 -0.08 29.40
CA GLY A 106 -16.25 1.39 29.35
C GLY A 106 -17.26 1.94 28.35
N ARG A 107 -17.26 3.26 28.19
CA ARG A 107 -18.31 4.04 27.50
C ARG A 107 -17.97 4.38 26.05
N THR A 108 -16.71 4.27 25.67
CA THR A 108 -16.20 4.48 24.31
C THR A 108 -15.28 3.33 23.91
N GLY A 109 -15.10 3.14 22.60
CA GLY A 109 -14.31 2.05 22.03
C GLY A 109 -12.81 2.20 22.25
N VAL A 110 -12.06 1.17 21.83
CA VAL A 110 -10.60 1.07 21.98
C VAL A 110 -9.87 0.89 20.65
N GLU A 111 -10.49 1.34 19.56
CA GLU A 111 -9.94 1.26 18.21
C GLU A 111 -8.60 2.00 18.12
N MET A 112 -8.53 3.18 18.73
CA MET A 112 -7.35 4.04 18.69
C MET A 112 -6.21 3.45 19.50
N GLU A 113 -6.48 2.77 20.61
CA GLU A 113 -5.47 2.11 21.42
C GLU A 113 -4.82 0.95 20.66
N ALA A 114 -5.62 0.15 19.95
CA ALA A 114 -5.10 -0.93 19.09
C ALA A 114 -4.26 -0.37 17.92
N LEU A 115 -4.77 0.65 17.20
CA LEU A 115 -4.06 1.28 16.08
C LEU A 115 -2.75 1.95 16.52
N THR A 116 -2.75 2.63 17.67
CA THR A 116 -1.56 3.28 18.22
C THR A 116 -0.52 2.24 18.62
N ALA A 117 -0.94 1.13 19.23
CA ALA A 117 -0.04 0.04 19.62
C ALA A 117 0.70 -0.55 18.42
N VAL A 118 -0.01 -0.86 17.33
CA VAL A 118 0.58 -1.32 16.06
C VAL A 118 1.55 -0.29 15.51
N SER A 119 1.12 0.98 15.44
CA SER A 119 1.93 2.05 14.85
C SER A 119 3.27 2.22 15.57
N VAL A 120 3.25 2.27 16.90
CA VAL A 120 4.47 2.46 17.69
C VAL A 120 5.32 1.19 17.72
N ALA A 121 4.73 0.00 17.70
CA ALA A 121 5.48 -1.24 17.54
C ALA A 121 6.24 -1.25 16.19
N CYS A 122 5.59 -0.89 15.08
CA CYS A 122 6.26 -0.74 13.78
C CYS A 122 7.37 0.32 13.80
N LEU A 123 7.14 1.49 14.40
CA LEU A 123 8.17 2.54 14.54
C LEU A 123 9.36 2.05 15.38
N THR A 124 9.10 1.21 16.39
CA THR A 124 10.15 0.62 17.22
C THR A 124 10.95 -0.42 16.44
N LEU A 125 10.29 -1.29 15.67
CA LEU A 125 10.98 -2.20 14.73
C LEU A 125 11.88 -1.40 13.78
N TYR A 126 11.37 -0.28 13.23
CA TYR A 126 12.18 0.59 12.39
C TYR A 126 13.40 1.13 13.14
N ASP A 127 13.22 1.69 14.34
CA ASP A 127 14.33 2.24 15.13
C ASP A 127 15.44 1.22 15.40
N MET A 128 15.02 -0.03 15.68
CA MET A 128 15.91 -1.12 16.03
C MET A 128 16.66 -1.68 14.80
N CYS A 129 16.06 -1.62 13.61
CA CYS A 129 16.65 -2.17 12.38
C CYS A 129 17.33 -1.13 11.47
N LYS A 130 17.07 0.19 11.65
CA LYS A 130 17.54 1.26 10.73
C LYS A 130 19.06 1.39 10.53
N ALA A 131 19.86 0.77 11.40
CA ALA A 131 21.31 0.73 11.25
C ALA A 131 21.73 -0.22 10.11
N VAL A 132 20.96 -1.30 9.91
CA VAL A 132 21.20 -2.31 8.88
C VAL A 132 20.44 -1.95 7.61
N ASP A 133 19.20 -1.47 7.74
CA ASP A 133 18.30 -1.19 6.63
C ASP A 133 17.51 0.09 6.84
N LYS A 134 17.75 1.12 6.03
CA LYS A 134 17.02 2.39 6.11
C LYS A 134 15.82 2.45 5.16
N SER A 135 15.70 1.48 4.25
CA SER A 135 14.66 1.43 3.20
C SER A 135 13.34 0.83 3.67
N MET A 136 13.25 0.45 4.94
CA MET A 136 12.04 -0.17 5.50
C MET A 136 10.82 0.73 5.36
N GLU A 137 9.67 0.14 5.09
CA GLU A 137 8.40 0.84 4.91
C GLU A 137 7.36 0.34 5.92
N ILE A 138 6.75 1.27 6.65
CA ILE A 138 5.64 0.96 7.56
C ILE A 138 4.33 1.22 6.82
N GLY A 139 3.48 0.21 6.72
CA GLY A 139 2.26 0.29 5.94
C GLY A 139 1.15 -0.61 6.44
N ALA A 140 0.04 -0.59 5.69
CA ALA A 140 -1.13 -1.43 5.94
C ALA A 140 -1.65 -1.38 7.40
N ILE A 141 -1.53 -0.24 8.10
CA ILE A 141 -2.06 -0.10 9.47
C ILE A 141 -3.57 0.11 9.40
N HIS A 142 -4.33 -0.81 9.98
CA HIS A 142 -5.78 -0.79 9.93
C HIS A 142 -6.46 -1.55 11.07
N LEU A 143 -7.73 -1.22 11.32
CA LEU A 143 -8.56 -1.92 12.29
C LEU A 143 -9.12 -3.22 11.68
N ASP A 144 -8.91 -4.36 12.32
CA ASP A 144 -9.41 -5.66 11.88
C ASP A 144 -10.80 -5.94 12.44
N THR A 145 -10.96 -5.74 13.74
CA THR A 145 -12.23 -5.97 14.42
C THR A 145 -12.43 -4.96 15.52
N LYS A 146 -13.70 -4.69 15.81
CA LYS A 146 -14.15 -3.97 17.00
C LYS A 146 -15.42 -4.66 17.49
N GLN A 147 -15.53 -4.84 18.79
CA GLN A 147 -16.72 -5.39 19.42
C GLN A 147 -17.26 -4.43 20.49
N GLY A 148 -18.58 -4.35 20.58
CA GLY A 148 -19.29 -3.60 21.61
C GLY A 148 -19.49 -2.10 21.33
N GLY A 149 -20.41 -1.51 22.10
CA GLY A 149 -20.88 -0.14 21.92
C GLY A 149 -22.07 -0.02 20.95
N ARG A 150 -22.63 1.19 20.89
CA ARG A 150 -23.87 1.46 20.12
C ARG A 150 -23.74 1.23 18.62
N SER A 151 -22.54 1.39 18.06
CA SER A 151 -22.29 1.18 16.62
C SER A 151 -22.33 -0.29 16.20
N GLY A 152 -22.43 -1.21 17.17
CA GLY A 152 -22.31 -2.65 16.92
C GLY A 152 -20.87 -3.07 16.63
N ASP A 153 -20.75 -4.35 16.30
CA ASP A 153 -19.49 -4.98 15.98
C ASP A 153 -19.07 -4.64 14.54
N TYR A 154 -17.78 -4.44 14.37
CA TYR A 154 -17.14 -4.28 13.08
C TYR A 154 -16.16 -5.43 12.89
N ARG A 155 -16.18 -5.99 11.69
CA ARG A 155 -15.13 -6.87 11.19
C ARG A 155 -14.76 -6.35 9.82
N ARG A 156 -13.47 -6.11 9.60
CA ARG A 156 -12.94 -5.87 8.29
C ARG A 156 -13.29 -7.07 7.43
N GLU A 157 -14.07 -6.81 6.39
CA GLU A 157 -14.26 -7.81 5.35
C GLU A 157 -12.88 -8.22 4.87
N ALA A 158 -12.63 -9.53 4.80
CA ALA A 158 -11.44 -10.01 4.12
C ALA A 158 -11.48 -9.35 2.74
N VAL A 159 -10.56 -8.42 2.51
CA VAL A 159 -10.27 -8.02 1.15
C VAL A 159 -9.67 -9.30 0.59
N ALA A 160 -10.50 -10.13 -0.05
CA ALA A 160 -10.01 -11.12 -1.01
C ALA A 160 -8.92 -10.38 -1.77
N PRO A 161 -7.66 -10.88 -1.79
CA PRO A 161 -6.53 -10.11 -2.25
C PRO A 161 -7.01 -9.36 -3.46
N ARG A 162 -7.18 -8.04 -3.30
CA ARG A 162 -7.59 -7.22 -4.43
C ARG A 162 -6.48 -7.58 -5.41
N PRO A 163 -6.78 -8.21 -6.56
CA PRO A 163 -5.71 -8.56 -7.50
C PRO A 163 -4.90 -7.29 -7.58
N ALA A 164 -3.64 -7.37 -7.14
CA ALA A 164 -2.86 -6.18 -6.83
C ALA A 164 -3.14 -5.21 -7.97
N PRO A 165 -3.56 -3.95 -7.72
CA PRO A 165 -3.58 -3.01 -8.83
C PRO A 165 -2.16 -3.13 -9.37
N ILE A 166 -2.03 -3.62 -10.60
CA ILE A 166 -0.71 -3.79 -11.18
C ILE A 166 -0.24 -2.34 -11.33
N VAL A 167 0.62 -1.93 -10.39
CA VAL A 167 1.27 -0.62 -10.31
C VAL A 167 2.76 -0.90 -10.27
N THR A 168 3.40 -0.75 -11.41
CA THR A 168 4.80 -0.48 -11.56
C THR A 168 4.87 1.02 -11.65
N GLY A 169 5.30 1.60 -10.55
CA GLY A 169 5.91 2.91 -10.57
C GLY A 169 5.73 3.66 -9.26
N GLU A 170 6.81 3.76 -8.50
CA GLU A 170 7.37 5.06 -8.15
C GLU A 170 8.71 5.14 -8.89
N GLY A 171 9.13 6.16 -9.62
CA GLY A 171 8.78 7.58 -9.58
C GLY A 171 10.04 8.37 -9.17
N HIS A 172 10.40 9.42 -9.91
CA HIS A 172 11.01 10.59 -9.29
C HIS A 172 10.35 11.86 -9.81
N ALA A 173 9.85 12.61 -8.83
CA ALA A 173 9.43 14.00 -8.76
C ALA A 173 9.25 14.83 -10.05
N GLY A 174 8.06 15.41 -10.17
CA GLY A 174 7.86 16.68 -10.87
C GLY A 174 6.61 16.68 -11.75
N GLU A 175 5.48 17.05 -11.15
CA GLU A 175 4.17 17.31 -11.80
C GLU A 175 3.48 16.11 -12.47
N VAL A 176 2.64 15.42 -11.69
CA VAL A 176 1.57 14.58 -12.24
C VAL A 176 0.42 15.51 -12.64
N SER A 177 0.41 15.94 -13.90
CA SER A 177 -0.85 16.33 -14.51
C SER A 177 -1.59 15.05 -14.89
N LEU A 178 -2.78 14.86 -14.33
CA LEU A 178 -3.75 13.94 -14.91
C LEU A 178 -4.13 14.53 -16.28
N GLY A 179 -3.43 14.10 -17.32
CA GLY A 179 -3.86 14.34 -18.69
C GLY A 179 -5.31 13.86 -18.81
N SER A 180 -6.18 14.76 -19.28
CA SER A 180 -7.59 14.48 -19.52
C SER A 180 -7.74 13.14 -20.23
N ARG A 181 -8.67 12.31 -19.75
CA ARG A 181 -9.09 11.11 -20.50
C ARG A 181 -9.34 11.51 -21.94
N CYS A 182 -8.76 10.78 -22.89
CA CYS A 182 -9.14 10.88 -24.28
C CYS A 182 -10.66 10.63 -24.36
N ASP A 183 -11.41 11.64 -24.81
CA ASP A 183 -12.82 11.55 -25.21
C ASP A 183 -12.95 10.69 -26.48
N ILE A 184 -12.61 9.41 -26.39
CA ILE A 184 -12.75 8.48 -27.50
C ILE A 184 -13.79 7.45 -27.07
N ALA A 185 -14.96 7.51 -27.70
CA ALA A 185 -16.10 6.62 -27.52
C ALA A 185 -15.84 5.17 -28.02
N SER A 186 -14.58 4.78 -28.20
CA SER A 186 -14.16 3.53 -28.84
C SER A 186 -13.02 2.84 -28.08
N PRO A 187 -13.03 1.50 -27.98
CA PRO A 187 -12.01 0.74 -27.25
C PRO A 187 -10.62 0.95 -27.85
N CYS A 188 -9.65 1.38 -27.03
CA CYS A 188 -8.28 1.63 -27.46
C CYS A 188 -7.27 1.09 -26.44
N ILE A 189 -6.11 0.67 -26.95
CA ILE A 189 -4.94 0.27 -26.17
C ILE A 189 -4.07 1.51 -25.99
N ARG A 190 -3.61 1.75 -24.75
CA ARG A 190 -2.61 2.80 -24.50
C ARG A 190 -1.23 2.21 -24.69
N VAL A 191 -0.41 2.84 -25.52
CA VAL A 191 0.98 2.45 -25.74
C VAL A 191 1.91 3.51 -25.19
N LYS A 192 2.88 3.12 -24.36
CA LYS A 192 3.93 3.99 -23.85
C LYS A 192 5.29 3.59 -24.38
N CYS A 193 6.11 4.57 -24.75
CA CYS A 193 7.52 4.36 -25.04
C CYS A 193 8.34 5.00 -23.93
N LEU A 194 9.25 4.23 -23.32
CA LEU A 194 9.97 4.65 -22.13
C LEU A 194 11.49 4.75 -22.38
N ALA A 195 12.18 5.47 -21.48
CA ALA A 195 13.64 5.64 -21.47
C ALA A 195 14.22 6.07 -22.84
N GLU A 196 15.38 5.54 -23.23
CA GLU A 196 16.05 5.89 -24.49
C GLU A 196 15.16 5.63 -25.72
N LEU A 197 14.24 4.66 -25.67
CA LEU A 197 13.32 4.40 -26.78
C LEU A 197 12.37 5.59 -27.00
N ARG A 198 11.91 6.24 -25.93
CA ARG A 198 11.11 7.48 -26.02
C ARG A 198 11.85 8.58 -26.77
N GLU A 199 13.12 8.78 -26.43
CA GLU A 199 13.97 9.80 -27.02
C GLU A 199 14.29 9.47 -28.49
N ARG A 200 14.58 8.19 -28.77
CA ARG A 200 14.80 7.69 -30.14
C ARG A 200 13.56 7.83 -31.02
N LEU A 201 12.36 7.59 -30.49
CA LEU A 201 11.12 7.69 -31.26
C LEU A 201 10.58 9.12 -31.31
N GLY A 202 10.88 9.94 -30.31
CA GLY A 202 10.25 11.24 -30.10
C GLY A 202 8.75 11.13 -29.79
N ILE A 203 8.31 9.99 -29.25
CA ILE A 203 6.91 9.69 -28.90
C ILE A 203 6.92 9.11 -27.49
N GLY A 204 6.13 9.70 -26.58
CA GLY A 204 5.99 9.22 -25.20
C GLY A 204 4.80 8.29 -24.99
N GLU A 205 3.68 8.61 -25.61
CA GLU A 205 2.42 7.87 -25.50
C GLU A 205 1.64 7.97 -26.81
N VAL A 206 0.95 6.89 -27.18
CA VAL A 206 0.02 6.85 -28.31
C VAL A 206 -1.13 5.91 -27.98
N SER A 207 -2.35 6.26 -28.40
CA SER A 207 -3.51 5.38 -28.29
C SER A 207 -3.74 4.66 -29.62
N VAL A 208 -3.88 3.34 -29.57
CA VAL A 208 -4.13 2.50 -30.75
C VAL A 208 -5.54 1.90 -30.63
N PRO A 209 -6.46 2.17 -31.57
CA PRO A 209 -7.79 1.57 -31.56
C PRO A 209 -7.72 0.04 -31.62
N LEU A 210 -8.46 -0.68 -30.78
CA LEU A 210 -8.36 -2.15 -30.69
C LEU A 210 -8.78 -2.84 -32.01
N ASP A 211 -9.71 -2.23 -32.74
CA ASP A 211 -10.21 -2.66 -34.04
C ASP A 211 -9.19 -2.49 -35.18
N SER A 212 -8.13 -1.72 -34.98
CA SER A 212 -7.04 -1.56 -35.95
C SER A 212 -6.00 -2.69 -35.92
N LEU A 213 -6.09 -3.61 -34.96
CA LEU A 213 -5.16 -4.72 -34.81
C LEU A 213 -5.61 -5.93 -35.64
N GLU A 214 -4.78 -6.38 -36.59
CA GLU A 214 -5.00 -7.66 -37.30
C GLU A 214 -4.94 -8.87 -36.36
N ARG A 215 -4.11 -8.77 -35.31
CA ARG A 215 -3.99 -9.74 -34.22
C ARG A 215 -4.04 -9.01 -32.89
N GLN A 216 -4.87 -9.49 -31.97
CA GLN A 216 -4.98 -8.93 -30.62
C GLN A 216 -3.88 -9.46 -29.69
N ASP A 217 -2.63 -9.27 -30.10
CA ASP A 217 -1.42 -9.56 -29.34
C ASP A 217 -0.37 -8.46 -29.55
N VAL A 218 0.73 -8.53 -28.80
CA VAL A 218 1.83 -7.55 -28.87
C VAL A 218 2.42 -7.46 -30.28
N ALA A 219 2.53 -8.56 -31.02
CA ALA A 219 3.01 -8.55 -32.41
C ALA A 219 2.08 -7.75 -33.32
N GLY A 220 0.76 -7.99 -33.24
CA GLY A 220 -0.24 -7.23 -33.98
C GLY A 220 -0.25 -5.74 -33.61
N LEU A 221 -0.05 -5.43 -32.33
CA LEU A 221 0.09 -4.06 -31.87
C LEU A 221 1.36 -3.38 -32.43
N LYS A 222 2.52 -4.07 -32.43
CA LYS A 222 3.75 -3.56 -33.06
C LYS A 222 3.55 -3.28 -34.54
N ALA A 223 2.82 -4.16 -35.26
CA ALA A 223 2.50 -3.96 -36.66
C ALA A 223 1.59 -2.74 -36.88
N ALA A 224 0.52 -2.60 -36.06
CA ALA A 224 -0.39 -1.45 -36.11
C ALA A 224 0.35 -0.13 -35.81
N LEU A 225 1.27 -0.12 -34.86
CA LEU A 225 2.11 1.05 -34.55
C LEU A 225 3.01 1.45 -35.73
N LYS A 226 3.65 0.48 -36.40
CA LYS A 226 4.48 0.75 -37.59
C LYS A 226 3.66 1.31 -38.76
N ALA A 227 2.42 0.84 -38.91
CA ALA A 227 1.49 1.37 -39.91
C ALA A 227 1.01 2.79 -39.56
N LEU A 228 0.86 3.10 -38.27
CA LEU A 228 0.47 4.42 -37.78
C LEU A 228 1.60 5.46 -37.92
N ASP A 229 2.82 5.08 -37.57
CA ASP A 229 4.00 5.93 -37.71
C ASP A 229 5.26 5.09 -38.02
N PRO A 230 5.95 5.35 -39.15
CA PRO A 230 7.15 4.60 -39.54
C PRO A 230 8.27 4.58 -38.50
N ARG A 231 8.32 5.55 -37.57
CA ARG A 231 9.31 5.61 -36.48
C ARG A 231 9.26 4.37 -35.60
N PHE A 232 8.09 3.73 -35.43
CA PHE A 232 7.94 2.49 -34.66
C PHE A 232 8.62 1.27 -35.30
N SER A 233 9.18 1.38 -36.51
CA SER A 233 10.05 0.33 -37.08
C SER A 233 11.25 0.04 -36.16
N ARG A 234 11.67 1.04 -35.37
CA ARG A 234 12.74 0.89 -34.36
C ARG A 234 12.41 -0.04 -33.20
N LEU A 235 11.15 -0.47 -33.06
CA LEU A 235 10.78 -1.52 -32.09
C LEU A 235 11.40 -2.88 -32.42
N ASP A 236 11.85 -3.07 -33.67
CA ASP A 236 12.58 -4.28 -34.09
C ASP A 236 14.11 -4.09 -34.02
N GLU A 237 14.58 -2.86 -33.76
CA GLU A 237 15.99 -2.51 -33.75
C GLU A 237 16.57 -2.59 -32.33
N GLY A 238 17.36 -3.64 -32.07
CA GLY A 238 17.95 -3.92 -30.76
C GLY A 238 16.99 -4.71 -29.86
N ARG A 239 17.39 -4.94 -28.59
CA ARG A 239 16.60 -5.75 -27.65
C ARG A 239 15.52 -4.92 -26.95
N VAL A 240 14.56 -4.39 -27.71
CA VAL A 240 13.39 -3.70 -27.13
C VAL A 240 12.50 -4.70 -26.41
N LEU A 241 12.29 -4.45 -25.12
CA LEU A 241 11.43 -5.19 -24.24
C LEU A 241 10.01 -4.65 -24.30
N CYS A 242 9.04 -5.53 -24.04
CA CYS A 242 7.63 -5.19 -23.97
C CYS A 242 7.09 -5.59 -22.61
N ALA A 243 6.20 -4.77 -22.05
CA ALA A 243 5.37 -5.14 -20.92
C ALA A 243 3.91 -4.79 -21.21
N VAL A 244 2.99 -5.71 -20.92
CA VAL A 244 1.54 -5.47 -20.97
C VAL A 244 1.06 -5.39 -19.54
N ASN A 245 0.43 -4.27 -19.17
CA ASN A 245 0.11 -3.93 -17.79
C ASN A 245 1.29 -4.22 -16.88
N GLN A 246 2.47 -3.78 -17.32
CA GLN A 246 3.70 -3.81 -16.53
C GLN A 246 4.26 -5.21 -16.21
N VAL A 247 3.68 -6.26 -16.79
CA VAL A 247 4.22 -7.61 -16.79
C VAL A 247 4.99 -7.82 -18.09
N MET A 248 6.22 -8.33 -17.98
CA MET A 248 7.05 -8.67 -19.15
C MET A 248 6.28 -9.56 -20.12
N ALA A 249 6.20 -9.11 -21.36
CA ALA A 249 5.37 -9.70 -22.40
C ALA A 249 6.22 -10.03 -23.63
N GLY A 250 5.92 -11.16 -24.24
CA GLY A 250 6.46 -11.54 -25.54
C GLY A 250 5.53 -11.10 -26.66
N ASP A 251 5.98 -11.27 -27.89
CA ASP A 251 5.20 -10.90 -29.09
C ASP A 251 3.86 -11.63 -29.20
N SER A 252 3.75 -12.83 -28.62
CA SER A 252 2.49 -13.61 -28.60
C SER A 252 1.56 -13.29 -27.43
N THR A 253 1.91 -12.34 -26.55
CA THR A 253 1.07 -11.99 -25.40
C THR A 253 -0.19 -11.27 -25.89
N PRO A 254 -1.40 -11.75 -25.53
CA PRO A 254 -2.66 -11.13 -25.96
C PRO A 254 -2.83 -9.74 -25.34
N VAL A 255 -3.55 -8.86 -26.02
CA VAL A 255 -3.87 -7.50 -25.57
C VAL A 255 -5.37 -7.18 -25.71
N THR A 256 -5.88 -6.37 -24.80
CA THR A 256 -7.30 -5.97 -24.67
C THR A 256 -7.42 -4.45 -24.60
N ASN A 257 -8.64 -3.92 -24.73
CA ASN A 257 -8.92 -2.48 -24.67
C ASN A 257 -8.73 -1.85 -23.28
N GLU A 258 -8.42 -2.64 -22.25
CA GLU A 258 -8.10 -2.16 -20.92
C GLU A 258 -6.58 -2.13 -20.67
N ASP A 259 -5.79 -2.60 -21.64
CA ASP A 259 -4.36 -2.79 -21.46
C ASP A 259 -3.55 -1.54 -21.76
N GLU A 260 -2.52 -1.34 -20.95
CA GLU A 260 -1.41 -0.44 -21.21
C GLU A 260 -0.19 -1.25 -21.65
N VAL A 261 0.32 -0.99 -22.85
CA VAL A 261 1.50 -1.67 -23.39
C VAL A 261 2.69 -0.73 -23.40
N ALA A 262 3.79 -1.13 -22.75
CA ALA A 262 5.02 -0.35 -22.69
C ALA A 262 6.13 -1.01 -23.49
N PHE A 263 6.82 -0.22 -24.33
CA PHE A 263 8.06 -0.62 -24.99
C PHE A 263 9.25 0.14 -24.39
N PHE A 264 10.35 -0.56 -24.14
CA PHE A 264 11.54 0.02 -23.48
C PHE A 264 12.83 -0.75 -23.81
N PRO A 265 14.01 -0.11 -23.78
CA PRO A 265 15.29 -0.81 -23.94
C PRO A 265 15.60 -1.71 -22.71
N PRO A 266 16.51 -2.70 -22.83
CA PRO A 266 16.88 -3.53 -21.70
C PRO A 266 17.73 -2.74 -20.70
N VAL A 267 17.56 -2.97 -19.41
CA VAL A 267 18.39 -2.32 -18.38
C VAL A 267 19.79 -2.92 -18.41
N THR A 268 20.77 -2.19 -18.93
CA THR A 268 22.19 -2.52 -18.76
C THR A 268 22.64 -1.95 -17.43
N GLY A 269 22.87 -2.80 -16.44
CA GLY A 269 23.42 -2.36 -15.15
C GLY A 269 24.79 -1.72 -15.34
N GLY A 270 24.92 -0.46 -14.91
CA GLY A 270 26.14 0.29 -14.75
C GLY A 270 26.11 0.99 -13.40
#